data_AF-A0A1N7EME5-F1
#
_entry.id   AF-A0A1N7EME5-F1
#
_cell.length_a   1.000
_cell.length_b   1.000
_cell.length_c   1.000
_cell.angle_alpha   90.00
_cell.angle_beta   90.00
_cell.angle_gamma   90.00
#
_symmetry.space_group_name_H-M   'P 1'
#
loop_
_entity.id
_entity.type
_entity.pdbx_description
1 polymer ?
#
loop_
_entity_poly.entity_id
_entity_poly.type
_entity_poly.pdbx_seq_one_letter_code
_entity_poly.pdbx_strand_id
1 'polypeptide(L)'
;MMATTPFLEHRSARPCVEIPIEATLGEWGQANDLVGVLLEWLDRHDESLVGAPFYRYRVLGDETKPFKLEVDVPTEGRLDGDDRVQPGTIPAGTYAILVHEGDPDDLPGRHAALEDWAEASGHELARRTDGGIIRWEGRYEHFQTDPTEEPDRSQWTTEISYLLRDDFPEELTAPTRRALAGAGYSRLEQLDGADPDEIEALHGIGPSVLETLRDGLESAGGRFADGGTRP
;
A
#
# COMPACT_ATOMS: atom_id res chain seq x y z
N MET A 1 10.67 -11.20 -17.53
CA MET A 1 9.54 -10.68 -16.73
C MET A 1 8.94 -11.79 -15.91
N MET A 2 9.39 -11.90 -14.66
CA MET A 2 8.70 -12.66 -13.62
C MET A 2 7.85 -11.63 -12.86
N ALA A 3 6.63 -11.36 -13.33
CA ALA A 3 5.71 -10.57 -12.51
C ALA A 3 5.21 -11.49 -11.39
N THR A 4 5.50 -11.12 -10.15
CA THR A 4 4.99 -11.84 -8.99
C THR A 4 3.47 -11.71 -8.94
N THR A 5 2.78 -12.79 -8.59
CA THR A 5 1.35 -12.76 -8.31
C THR A 5 1.07 -11.71 -7.21
N PRO A 6 0.06 -10.83 -7.38
CA PRO A 6 -0.31 -9.91 -6.33
C PRO A 6 -0.61 -10.60 -5.00
N PHE A 7 -0.30 -9.94 -3.90
CA PHE A 7 -0.54 -10.45 -2.55
C PHE A 7 -0.89 -9.33 -1.57
N LEU A 8 -1.39 -9.71 -0.40
CA LEU A 8 -1.69 -8.80 0.70
C LEU A 8 -0.59 -8.81 1.75
N GLU A 9 -0.28 -7.64 2.29
CA GLU A 9 0.59 -7.50 3.46
C GLU A 9 0.04 -6.45 4.42
N HIS A 10 -0.10 -6.81 5.69
CA HIS A 10 -0.44 -5.84 6.73
C HIS A 10 0.82 -5.19 7.30
N ARG A 11 0.92 -3.86 7.12
CA ARG A 11 2.08 -3.06 7.50
C ARG A 11 1.73 -2.10 8.64
N SER A 12 2.66 -1.91 9.56
CA SER A 12 2.59 -0.83 10.55
C SER A 12 2.89 0.51 9.90
N ALA A 13 2.46 1.60 10.53
CA ALA A 13 2.81 2.94 10.08
C ALA A 13 4.33 3.13 10.13
N ARG A 14 4.91 3.77 9.11
CA ARG A 14 6.34 4.05 9.04
C ARG A 14 6.57 5.54 8.79
N PRO A 15 7.49 6.19 9.51
CA PRO A 15 7.84 7.56 9.23
C PRO A 15 8.60 7.66 7.90
N CYS A 16 8.44 8.79 7.23
CA CYS A 16 9.21 9.18 6.06
C CYS A 16 9.44 10.69 6.09
N VAL A 17 10.27 11.17 5.18
CA VAL A 17 10.31 12.59 4.81
C VAL A 17 10.00 12.73 3.33
N GLU A 18 9.30 13.80 2.98
CA GLU A 18 8.64 13.95 1.69
C GLU A 18 8.84 15.35 1.11
N ILE A 19 8.88 15.46 -0.23
CA ILE A 19 8.79 16.72 -0.96
C ILE A 19 7.60 16.62 -1.91
N PRO A 20 6.51 17.39 -1.67
CA PRO A 20 5.38 17.45 -2.58
C PRO A 20 5.74 18.14 -3.90
N ILE A 21 5.23 17.61 -5.01
CA ILE A 21 5.42 18.14 -6.36
C ILE A 21 4.18 17.92 -7.23
N GLU A 22 3.93 18.85 -8.15
CA GLU A 22 3.01 18.66 -9.26
C GLU A 22 3.81 18.54 -10.56
N ALA A 23 3.66 17.44 -11.28
CA ALA A 23 4.44 17.18 -12.50
C ALA A 23 3.61 16.40 -13.52
N THR A 24 3.75 16.73 -14.81
CA THR A 24 3.28 15.89 -15.93
C THR A 24 4.30 14.80 -16.27
N LEU A 25 3.96 13.84 -17.13
CA LEU A 25 4.91 12.82 -17.60
C LEU A 25 6.13 13.43 -18.32
N GLY A 26 5.95 14.52 -19.06
CA GLY A 26 7.05 15.25 -19.69
C GLY A 26 7.98 15.98 -18.71
N GLU A 27 7.54 16.17 -17.46
CA GLU A 27 8.28 16.85 -16.40
C GLU A 27 8.84 15.88 -15.36
N TRP A 28 8.71 14.56 -15.57
CA TRP A 28 9.03 13.54 -14.57
C TRP A 28 10.49 13.57 -14.09
N GLY A 29 11.41 14.09 -14.91
CA GLY A 29 12.78 14.34 -14.49
C GLY A 29 12.89 15.22 -13.23
N GLN A 30 11.97 16.18 -13.05
CA GLN A 30 11.92 17.03 -11.85
C GLN A 30 11.58 16.23 -10.59
N ALA A 31 10.71 15.21 -10.69
CA ALA A 31 10.41 14.32 -9.58
C ALA A 31 11.62 13.41 -9.26
N ASN A 32 12.27 12.86 -10.29
CA ASN A 32 13.49 12.05 -10.12
C ASN A 32 14.60 12.83 -9.41
N ASP A 33 14.82 14.10 -9.77
CA ASP A 33 15.85 14.95 -9.16
C ASP A 33 15.64 15.16 -7.65
N LEU A 34 14.39 15.08 -7.16
CA LEU A 34 14.08 15.23 -5.73
C LEU A 34 14.57 14.06 -4.87
N VAL A 35 14.80 12.87 -5.46
CA VAL A 35 15.38 11.74 -4.73
C VAL A 35 16.78 12.11 -4.24
N GLY A 36 17.63 12.65 -5.12
CA GLY A 36 18.97 13.11 -4.75
C GLY A 36 18.95 14.21 -3.68
N VAL A 37 18.01 15.15 -3.78
CA VAL A 37 17.83 16.22 -2.78
C VAL A 37 17.48 15.64 -1.39
N LEU A 38 16.61 14.64 -1.33
CA LEU A 38 16.24 13.98 -0.07
C LEU A 38 17.41 13.19 0.51
N LEU A 39 18.17 12.48 -0.31
CA LEU A 39 19.36 11.74 0.15
C LEU A 39 20.44 12.69 0.69
N GLU A 40 20.72 13.80 -0.01
CA GLU A 40 21.61 14.86 0.48
C GLU A 40 21.07 15.53 1.75
N TRP A 41 19.75 15.62 1.90
CA TRP A 41 19.13 16.15 3.10
C TRP A 41 19.33 15.21 4.30
N LEU A 42 19.14 13.90 4.13
CA LEU A 42 19.41 12.91 5.17
C LEU A 42 20.87 12.95 5.63
N ASP A 43 21.82 12.97 4.68
CA ASP A 43 23.27 13.02 4.97
C ASP A 43 23.63 14.25 5.82
N ARG A 44 23.08 15.43 5.49
CA ARG A 44 23.29 16.66 6.28
C ARG A 44 22.72 16.61 7.70
N HIS A 45 21.79 15.71 7.97
CA HIS A 45 21.17 15.52 9.29
C HIS A 45 21.74 14.30 10.03
N ASP A 46 22.83 13.71 9.52
CA ASP A 46 23.45 12.48 10.05
C ASP A 46 22.47 11.29 10.08
N GLU A 47 21.47 11.29 9.19
CA GLU A 47 20.46 10.25 9.05
C GLU A 47 20.80 9.31 7.89
N SER A 48 20.44 8.03 8.05
CA SER A 48 20.66 7.01 7.01
C SER A 48 19.34 6.65 6.32
N LEU A 49 19.41 6.37 5.02
CA LEU A 49 18.29 5.83 4.27
C LEU A 49 17.92 4.44 4.80
N VAL A 50 16.64 4.22 5.13
CA VAL A 50 16.14 2.93 5.62
C VAL A 50 15.07 2.34 4.69
N GLY A 51 15.54 1.80 3.57
CA GLY A 51 14.70 1.20 2.53
C GLY A 51 14.60 2.07 1.28
N ALA A 52 13.86 1.60 0.28
CA ALA A 52 13.77 2.23 -1.02
C ALA A 52 13.08 3.61 -0.99
N PRO A 53 13.64 4.63 -1.68
CA PRO A 53 12.89 5.82 -2.06
C PRO A 53 11.64 5.46 -2.86
N PHE A 54 10.63 6.32 -2.81
CA PHE A 54 9.36 6.02 -3.46
C PHE A 54 8.61 7.28 -3.92
N TYR A 55 7.74 7.07 -4.90
CA TYR A 55 6.73 8.04 -5.28
C TYR A 55 5.41 7.70 -4.60
N ARG A 56 4.80 8.69 -3.95
CA ARG A 56 3.46 8.60 -3.39
C ARG A 56 2.50 9.43 -4.22
N TYR A 57 1.50 8.80 -4.82
CA TYR A 57 0.53 9.48 -5.67
C TYR A 57 -0.69 9.87 -4.83
N ARG A 58 -1.04 11.17 -4.81
CA ARG A 58 -2.30 11.66 -4.22
C ARG A 58 -3.40 11.80 -5.25
N VAL A 59 -3.06 12.35 -6.42
CA VAL A 59 -3.98 12.53 -7.54
C VAL A 59 -3.23 12.13 -8.81
N LEU A 60 -3.84 11.25 -9.59
CA LEU A 60 -3.28 10.85 -10.88
C LEU A 60 -3.50 11.96 -11.92
N GLY A 61 -2.44 12.24 -12.66
CA GLY A 61 -2.45 13.10 -13.84
C GLY A 61 -2.57 12.30 -15.12
N ASP A 62 -2.29 12.98 -16.23
CA ASP A 62 -2.16 12.42 -17.57
C ASP A 62 -1.11 13.22 -18.36
N GLU A 63 -1.04 13.03 -19.68
CA GLU A 63 -0.14 13.79 -20.58
C GLU A 63 -0.30 15.32 -20.48
N THR A 64 -1.48 15.79 -20.04
CA THR A 64 -1.86 17.21 -20.03
C THR A 64 -2.18 17.74 -18.64
N LYS A 65 -2.50 16.86 -17.69
CA LYS A 65 -2.81 17.21 -16.30
C LYS A 65 -1.68 16.73 -15.41
N PRO A 66 -1.15 17.59 -14.53
CA PRO A 66 -0.10 17.17 -13.63
C PRO A 66 -0.64 16.13 -12.63
N PHE A 67 0.21 15.16 -12.33
CA PHE A 67 0.09 14.34 -11.14
C PHE A 67 0.31 15.23 -9.93
N LYS A 68 -0.40 14.97 -8.83
CA LYS A 68 -0.04 15.48 -7.51
C LYS A 68 0.56 14.33 -6.74
N LEU A 69 1.86 14.39 -6.51
CA LEU A 69 2.61 13.35 -5.84
C LEU A 69 3.56 13.92 -4.80
N GLU A 70 4.05 13.05 -3.95
CA GLU A 70 5.21 13.28 -3.12
C GLU A 70 6.35 12.37 -3.57
N VAL A 71 7.57 12.88 -3.47
CA VAL A 71 8.79 12.07 -3.53
C VAL A 71 9.24 11.88 -2.10
N ASP A 72 9.49 10.63 -1.71
CA ASP A 72 9.66 10.26 -0.32
C ASP A 72 10.88 9.37 -0.12
N VAL A 73 11.47 9.47 1.07
CA VAL A 73 12.42 8.49 1.60
C VAL A 73 12.00 8.01 2.99
N PRO A 74 12.00 6.69 3.26
CA PRO A 74 11.67 6.17 4.58
C PRO A 74 12.76 6.51 5.61
N THR A 75 12.36 6.72 6.87
CA THR A 75 13.25 7.08 7.99
C THR A 75 13.04 6.12 9.17
N GLU A 76 14.04 6.00 10.06
CA GLU A 76 13.93 5.10 11.22
C GLU A 76 12.96 5.68 12.27
N GLY A 77 13.05 6.99 12.47
CA GLY A 77 12.18 7.77 13.35
C GLY A 77 11.50 8.92 12.63
N ARG A 78 10.58 9.60 13.32
CA ARG A 78 10.02 10.85 12.84
C ARG A 78 11.09 11.94 12.89
N LEU A 79 11.35 12.57 11.75
CA LEU A 79 12.16 13.77 11.63
C LEU A 79 11.24 15.00 11.52
N ASP A 80 11.72 16.19 11.85
CA ASP A 80 10.88 17.41 11.84
C ASP A 80 10.78 18.09 10.47
N GLY A 81 11.70 17.80 9.54
CA GLY A 81 11.78 18.45 8.23
C GLY A 81 12.35 19.88 8.29
N ASP A 82 12.21 20.61 7.19
CA ASP A 82 12.54 22.03 7.04
C ASP A 82 11.57 22.73 6.05
N ASP A 83 11.94 23.90 5.52
CA ASP A 83 11.11 24.67 4.58
C ASP A 83 10.80 23.91 3.27
N ARG A 84 11.63 22.94 2.88
CA ARG A 84 11.50 22.17 1.64
C ARG A 84 11.11 20.72 1.89
N VAL A 85 11.72 20.08 2.87
CA VAL A 85 11.51 18.67 3.22
C VAL A 85 10.49 18.58 4.35
N GLN A 86 9.39 17.87 4.15
CA GLN A 86 8.30 17.78 5.10
C GLN A 86 8.31 16.42 5.83
N PRO A 87 7.86 16.36 7.09
CA PRO A 87 7.67 15.10 7.78
C PRO A 87 6.45 14.36 7.22
N GLY A 88 6.63 13.12 6.81
CA GLY A 88 5.61 12.25 6.25
C GLY A 88 5.32 11.01 7.10
N THR A 89 4.27 10.28 6.73
CA THR A 89 3.99 8.95 7.30
C THR A 89 3.35 8.07 6.23
N ILE A 90 3.93 6.89 6.03
CA ILE A 90 3.31 5.77 5.32
C ILE A 90 2.26 5.16 6.29
N PRO A 91 0.96 5.19 5.96
CA PRO A 91 -0.09 4.75 6.87
C PRO A 91 0.05 3.27 7.26
N ALA A 92 -0.37 2.93 8.47
CA ALA A 92 -0.64 1.54 8.81
C ALA A 92 -1.82 1.01 7.99
N GLY A 93 -1.86 -0.29 7.76
CA GLY A 93 -3.00 -0.93 7.11
C GLY A 93 -2.59 -2.14 6.28
N THR A 94 -3.56 -2.73 5.62
CA THR A 94 -3.34 -3.81 4.65
C THR A 94 -3.11 -3.21 3.28
N TYR A 95 -2.05 -3.68 2.61
CA TYR A 95 -1.65 -3.24 1.28
C TYR A 95 -1.84 -4.38 0.29
N ALA A 96 -2.40 -4.05 -0.87
CA ALA A 96 -2.27 -4.87 -2.08
C ALA A 96 -0.92 -4.56 -2.73
N ILE A 97 -0.12 -5.58 -3.00
CA ILE A 97 1.26 -5.43 -3.47
C ILE A 97 1.48 -6.26 -4.74
N LEU A 98 2.19 -5.68 -5.69
CA LEU A 98 2.78 -6.37 -6.84
C LEU A 98 4.23 -5.91 -6.96
N VAL A 99 5.16 -6.86 -7.07
CA VAL A 99 6.57 -6.59 -7.39
C VAL A 99 6.80 -6.84 -8.88
N HIS A 100 7.31 -5.82 -9.57
CA HIS A 100 7.67 -5.83 -10.98
C HIS A 100 9.19 -5.83 -11.13
N GLU A 101 9.69 -6.85 -11.82
CA GLU A 101 11.08 -6.92 -12.30
C GLU A 101 11.10 -6.59 -13.81
N GLY A 102 11.72 -5.47 -14.16
CA GLY A 102 11.82 -5.00 -15.54
C GLY A 102 11.78 -3.49 -15.67
N ASP A 103 11.68 -3.03 -16.91
CA ASP A 103 11.71 -1.60 -17.24
C ASP A 103 10.52 -0.86 -16.58
N PRO A 104 10.74 0.30 -15.92
CA PRO A 104 9.66 1.12 -15.38
C PRO A 104 8.61 1.59 -16.39
N ASP A 105 8.91 1.60 -17.69
CA ASP A 105 7.95 1.95 -18.74
C ASP A 105 6.78 0.94 -18.81
N ASP A 106 6.93 -0.26 -18.23
CA ASP A 106 5.88 -1.27 -18.11
C ASP A 106 4.94 -1.03 -16.91
N LEU A 107 5.28 -0.13 -15.98
CA LEU A 107 4.51 0.10 -14.75
C LEU A 107 3.04 0.45 -14.98
N PRO A 108 2.63 1.24 -16.00
CA PRO A 108 1.21 1.50 -16.26
C PRO A 108 0.38 0.21 -16.41
N GLY A 109 0.92 -0.79 -17.11
CA GLY A 109 0.27 -2.10 -17.26
C GLY A 109 0.26 -2.90 -15.96
N ARG A 110 1.27 -2.73 -15.11
CA ARG A 110 1.35 -3.37 -13.77
C ARG A 110 0.38 -2.76 -12.78
N HIS A 111 0.20 -1.45 -12.81
CA HIS A 111 -0.83 -0.77 -12.06
C HIS A 111 -2.23 -1.26 -12.42
N ALA A 112 -2.53 -1.38 -13.72
CA ALA A 112 -3.80 -1.93 -14.20
C ALA A 112 -4.02 -3.37 -13.70
N ALA A 113 -3.01 -4.23 -13.81
CA ALA A 113 -3.10 -5.61 -13.34
C ALA A 113 -3.35 -5.72 -11.82
N LEU A 114 -2.75 -4.85 -11.01
CA LEU A 114 -2.99 -4.84 -9.56
C LEU A 114 -4.38 -4.30 -9.21
N GLU A 115 -4.88 -3.28 -9.94
CA GLU A 115 -6.23 -2.76 -9.77
C GLU A 115 -7.29 -3.81 -10.15
N ASP A 116 -7.13 -4.48 -11.29
CA ASP A 116 -8.02 -5.55 -11.74
C ASP A 116 -8.04 -6.72 -10.76
N TRP A 117 -6.87 -7.13 -10.24
CA TRP A 117 -6.77 -8.18 -9.24
C TRP A 117 -7.47 -7.81 -7.93
N ALA A 118 -7.28 -6.58 -7.46
CA ALA A 118 -7.91 -6.10 -6.23
C ALA A 118 -9.43 -6.13 -6.37
N GLU A 119 -9.97 -5.62 -7.48
CA GLU A 119 -11.42 -5.65 -7.75
C GLU A 119 -11.95 -7.08 -7.85
N ALA A 120 -11.29 -7.95 -8.62
CA ALA A 120 -11.72 -9.34 -8.79
C ALA A 120 -11.69 -10.15 -7.48
N SER A 121 -10.85 -9.76 -6.52
CA SER A 121 -10.70 -10.41 -5.22
C SER A 121 -11.55 -9.76 -4.12
N GLY A 122 -12.33 -8.73 -4.44
CA GLY A 122 -13.19 -8.02 -3.48
C GLY A 122 -12.43 -7.09 -2.52
N HIS A 123 -11.23 -6.64 -2.90
CA HIS A 123 -10.46 -5.64 -2.17
C HIS A 123 -10.84 -4.24 -2.62
N GLU A 124 -11.07 -3.33 -1.67
CA GLU A 124 -11.31 -1.92 -2.00
C GLU A 124 -10.07 -1.08 -1.74
N LEU A 125 -9.65 -0.37 -2.77
CA LEU A 125 -8.53 0.55 -2.70
C LEU A 125 -8.90 1.77 -1.87
N ALA A 126 -8.01 2.21 -0.98
CA ALA A 126 -8.21 3.39 -0.14
C ALA A 126 -8.11 4.68 -0.97
N ARG A 127 -9.24 5.03 -1.61
CA ARG A 127 -9.42 6.23 -2.39
C ARG A 127 -10.77 6.89 -2.13
N ARG A 128 -10.86 8.18 -2.41
CA ARG A 128 -12.06 9.02 -2.23
C ARG A 128 -12.29 9.83 -3.49
N THR A 129 -13.53 9.94 -3.94
CA THR A 129 -13.89 10.87 -5.03
C THR A 129 -14.51 12.12 -4.43
N ASP A 130 -13.90 13.27 -4.69
CA ASP A 130 -14.42 14.59 -4.29
C ASP A 130 -14.32 15.56 -5.47
N GLY A 131 -15.46 16.13 -5.88
CA GLY A 131 -15.57 17.00 -7.05
C GLY A 131 -15.19 16.33 -8.38
N GLY A 132 -15.34 15.01 -8.49
CA GLY A 132 -14.89 14.23 -9.65
C GLY A 132 -13.39 13.93 -9.68
N ILE A 133 -12.65 14.33 -8.64
CA ILE A 133 -11.21 14.05 -8.49
C ILE A 133 -11.03 12.88 -7.53
N ILE A 134 -10.36 11.83 -7.99
CA ILE A 134 -9.98 10.68 -7.17
C ILE A 134 -8.73 11.05 -6.38
N ARG A 135 -8.81 10.94 -5.05
CA ARG A 135 -7.71 11.13 -4.11
C ARG A 135 -7.34 9.80 -3.48
N TRP A 136 -6.07 9.44 -3.58
CA TRP A 136 -5.51 8.20 -3.03
C TRP A 136 -4.95 8.44 -1.63
N GLU A 137 -5.30 7.54 -0.69
CA GLU A 137 -4.80 7.58 0.68
C GLU A 137 -3.43 6.90 0.79
N GLY A 138 -3.17 5.90 -0.08
CA GLY A 138 -1.87 5.29 -0.25
C GLY A 138 -1.74 4.58 -1.59
N ARG A 139 -1.04 5.20 -2.54
CA ARG A 139 -0.65 4.60 -3.82
C ARG A 139 0.83 4.88 -4.03
N TYR A 140 1.63 3.83 -4.14
CA TYR A 140 3.09 3.93 -4.08
C TYR A 140 3.78 3.16 -5.19
N GLU A 141 4.95 3.68 -5.58
CA GLU A 141 5.97 2.96 -6.34
C GLU A 141 7.29 3.06 -5.58
N HIS A 142 7.77 1.95 -5.00
CA HIS A 142 9.06 1.89 -4.33
C HIS A 142 10.12 1.30 -5.26
N PHE A 143 11.18 2.06 -5.54
CA PHE A 143 12.25 1.66 -6.45
C PHE A 143 13.36 0.99 -5.64
N GLN A 144 13.36 -0.35 -5.63
CA GLN A 144 14.27 -1.16 -4.83
C GLN A 144 15.69 -1.24 -5.42
N THR A 145 15.82 -0.92 -6.70
CA THR A 145 17.10 -0.87 -7.41
C THR A 145 17.59 0.57 -7.52
N ASP A 146 18.82 0.83 -7.10
CA ASP A 146 19.46 2.13 -7.28
C ASP A 146 19.85 2.31 -8.77
N PRO A 147 19.31 3.32 -9.47
CA PRO A 147 19.60 3.55 -10.88
C PRO A 147 21.05 3.99 -11.15
N THR A 148 21.77 4.44 -10.12
CA THR A 148 23.19 4.81 -10.22
C THR A 148 24.11 3.60 -10.11
N GLU A 149 23.66 2.53 -9.44
CA GLU A 149 24.38 1.26 -9.33
C GLU A 149 24.05 0.31 -10.49
N GLU A 150 22.79 0.29 -10.93
CA GLU A 150 22.33 -0.54 -12.06
C GLU A 150 21.68 0.32 -13.15
N PRO A 151 22.40 0.65 -14.23
CA PRO A 151 21.84 1.45 -15.33
C PRO A 151 20.93 0.67 -16.28
N ASP A 152 20.98 -0.67 -16.30
CA ASP A 152 20.08 -1.49 -17.10
C ASP A 152 18.70 -1.55 -16.45
N ARG A 153 17.78 -0.71 -16.93
CA ARG A 153 16.39 -0.63 -16.47
C ARG A 153 15.65 -1.97 -16.53
N SER A 154 16.07 -2.90 -17.38
CA SER A 154 15.45 -4.23 -17.46
C SER A 154 15.76 -5.12 -16.26
N GLN A 155 16.73 -4.74 -15.42
CA GLN A 155 17.11 -5.42 -14.17
C GLN A 155 16.49 -4.75 -12.93
N TRP A 156 15.71 -3.68 -13.11
CA TRP A 156 15.16 -2.95 -11.97
C TRP A 156 14.02 -3.71 -11.32
N THR A 157 13.92 -3.53 -10.00
CA THR A 157 12.81 -4.04 -9.20
C THR A 157 12.02 -2.87 -8.61
N THR A 158 10.73 -2.83 -8.89
CA THR A 158 9.79 -1.84 -8.36
C THR A 158 8.65 -2.54 -7.65
N GLU A 159 8.40 -2.16 -6.39
CA GLU A 159 7.20 -2.56 -5.67
C GLU A 159 6.09 -1.53 -5.93
N ILE A 160 4.98 -1.96 -6.51
CA ILE A 160 3.74 -1.19 -6.54
C ILE A 160 2.91 -1.62 -5.34
N SER A 161 2.44 -0.67 -4.54
CA SER A 161 1.54 -0.98 -3.44
C SER A 161 0.40 0.01 -3.29
N TYR A 162 -0.79 -0.50 -2.94
CA TYR A 162 -1.97 0.30 -2.64
C TYR A 162 -2.48 -0.02 -1.24
N LEU A 163 -2.70 1.02 -0.43
CA LEU A 163 -3.45 0.88 0.81
C LEU A 163 -4.88 0.45 0.50
N LEU A 164 -5.39 -0.52 1.24
CA LEU A 164 -6.77 -0.98 1.16
C LEU A 164 -7.63 -0.33 2.24
N ARG A 165 -8.93 -0.15 1.93
CA ARG A 165 -9.95 0.10 2.94
C ARG A 165 -10.17 -1.18 3.73
N ASP A 166 -10.11 -1.06 5.05
CA ASP A 166 -10.63 -2.07 5.95
C ASP A 166 -11.85 -1.52 6.69
N ASP A 167 -12.79 -2.41 7.00
CA ASP A 167 -14.01 -2.18 7.78
C ASP A 167 -14.04 -3.12 9.00
N PHE A 168 -12.90 -3.74 9.31
CA PHE A 168 -12.77 -4.60 10.49
C PHE A 168 -12.93 -3.78 11.78
N PRO A 169 -13.59 -4.35 12.82
CA PRO A 169 -13.79 -3.66 14.09
C PRO A 169 -12.47 -3.14 14.70
N GLU A 170 -12.50 -1.93 15.26
CA GLU A 170 -11.30 -1.24 15.78
C GLU A 170 -10.59 -2.04 16.88
N GLU A 171 -11.32 -2.92 17.56
CA GLU A 171 -10.84 -3.82 18.60
C GLU A 171 -9.85 -4.88 18.07
N LEU A 172 -9.82 -5.13 16.75
CA LEU A 172 -8.91 -6.10 16.16
C LEU A 172 -7.46 -5.61 16.19
N THR A 173 -6.62 -6.38 16.86
CA THR A 173 -5.19 -6.12 16.99
C THR A 173 -4.44 -6.27 15.66
N ALA A 174 -3.26 -5.65 15.54
CA ALA A 174 -2.41 -5.78 14.35
C ALA A 174 -2.01 -7.24 14.01
N PRO A 175 -1.69 -8.13 14.97
CA PRO A 175 -1.49 -9.55 14.67
C PRO A 175 -2.70 -10.23 14.02
N THR A 176 -3.91 -9.95 14.53
CA THR A 176 -5.16 -10.47 13.97
C THR A 176 -5.38 -9.95 12.55
N ARG A 177 -5.22 -8.64 12.31
CA ARG A 177 -5.35 -8.03 10.98
C ARG A 177 -4.32 -8.59 10.00
N ARG A 178 -3.09 -8.87 10.47
CA ARG A 178 -2.05 -9.53 9.67
C ARG A 178 -2.44 -10.97 9.31
N ALA A 179 -3.01 -11.73 10.23
CA ALA A 179 -3.46 -13.09 9.95
C ALA A 179 -4.60 -13.12 8.93
N LEU A 180 -5.56 -12.20 9.05
CA LEU A 180 -6.64 -12.02 8.07
C LEU A 180 -6.08 -11.66 6.69
N ALA A 181 -5.19 -10.66 6.60
CA ALA A 181 -4.55 -10.28 5.35
C ALA A 181 -3.77 -11.44 4.72
N GLY A 182 -3.02 -12.21 5.52
CA GLY A 182 -2.29 -13.39 5.06
C GLY A 182 -3.20 -14.52 4.55
N ALA A 183 -4.45 -14.56 5.02
CA ALA A 183 -5.50 -15.46 4.53
C ALA A 183 -6.29 -14.89 3.35
N GLY A 184 -5.97 -13.68 2.87
CA GLY A 184 -6.65 -13.04 1.75
C GLY A 184 -7.85 -12.16 2.14
N TYR A 185 -8.03 -11.88 3.44
CA TYR A 185 -9.12 -11.03 3.93
C TYR A 185 -8.63 -9.63 4.26
N SER A 186 -9.29 -8.64 3.66
CA SER A 186 -9.08 -7.21 3.91
C SER A 186 -10.32 -6.50 4.45
N ARG A 187 -11.51 -7.13 4.33
CA ARG A 187 -12.80 -6.59 4.74
C ARG A 187 -13.74 -7.66 5.29
N LEU A 188 -14.74 -7.24 6.06
CA LEU A 188 -15.80 -8.07 6.63
C LEU A 188 -16.61 -8.80 5.57
N GLU A 189 -17.02 -8.12 4.49
CA GLU A 189 -17.83 -8.73 3.42
C GLU A 189 -17.19 -10.02 2.86
N GLN A 190 -15.86 -10.10 2.83
CA GLN A 190 -15.14 -11.27 2.32
C GLN A 190 -15.26 -12.49 3.25
N LEU A 191 -15.71 -12.30 4.49
CA LEU A 191 -16.00 -13.36 5.46
C LEU A 191 -17.42 -13.92 5.32
N ASP A 192 -18.28 -13.33 4.47
CA ASP A 192 -19.63 -13.84 4.25
C ASP A 192 -19.59 -15.25 3.63
N GLY A 193 -20.22 -16.21 4.30
CA GLY A 193 -20.18 -17.62 3.95
C GLY A 193 -18.85 -18.33 4.25
N ALA A 194 -17.87 -17.68 4.89
CA ALA A 194 -16.63 -18.33 5.31
C ALA A 194 -16.90 -19.33 6.45
N ASP A 195 -16.09 -20.40 6.52
CA ASP A 195 -16.16 -21.38 7.60
C ASP A 195 -15.59 -20.76 8.89
N PRO A 196 -16.39 -20.61 9.96
CA PRO A 196 -15.90 -20.02 11.20
C PRO A 196 -14.74 -20.80 11.82
N ASP A 197 -14.65 -22.11 11.63
CA ASP A 197 -13.57 -22.94 12.16
C ASP A 197 -12.23 -22.66 11.43
N GLU A 198 -12.29 -22.34 10.13
CA GLU A 198 -11.11 -21.94 9.35
C GLU A 198 -10.60 -20.56 9.77
N ILE A 199 -11.52 -19.64 10.07
CA ILE A 199 -11.19 -18.30 10.57
C ILE A 199 -10.61 -18.37 11.98
N GLU A 200 -11.17 -19.19 12.87
CA GLU A 200 -10.63 -19.40 14.22
C GLU A 200 -9.24 -20.08 14.20
N ALA A 201 -8.95 -20.89 13.18
CA ALA A 201 -7.63 -21.50 13.03
C ALA A 201 -6.52 -20.50 12.69
N LEU A 202 -6.87 -19.27 12.27
CA LEU A 202 -5.90 -18.21 11.97
C LEU A 202 -5.23 -17.70 13.26
N HIS A 203 -3.95 -17.36 13.15
CA HIS A 203 -3.16 -16.90 14.29
C HIS A 203 -3.77 -15.65 14.94
N GLY A 204 -4.07 -15.73 16.24
CA GLY A 204 -4.61 -14.61 17.00
C GLY A 204 -6.12 -14.40 16.85
N ILE A 205 -6.85 -15.37 16.28
CA ILE A 205 -8.32 -15.38 16.23
C ILE A 205 -8.84 -16.42 17.21
N GLY A 206 -9.01 -16.02 18.47
CA GLY A 206 -9.72 -16.84 19.47
C GLY A 206 -11.23 -16.64 19.43
N PRO A 207 -12.00 -17.35 20.26
CA PRO A 207 -13.47 -17.28 20.29
C PRO A 207 -14.02 -15.85 20.41
N SER A 208 -13.40 -15.01 21.23
CA SER A 208 -13.83 -13.61 21.41
C SER A 208 -13.62 -12.77 20.15
N VAL A 209 -12.53 -12.98 19.41
CA VAL A 209 -12.28 -12.27 18.15
C VAL A 209 -13.24 -12.74 17.07
N LEU A 210 -13.52 -14.05 17.02
CA LEU A 210 -14.48 -14.63 16.10
C LEU A 210 -15.90 -14.09 16.37
N GLU A 211 -16.29 -13.93 17.63
CA GLU A 211 -17.55 -13.29 18.02
C GLU A 211 -17.60 -11.82 17.58
N THR A 212 -16.53 -11.04 17.80
CA THR A 212 -16.44 -9.66 17.30
C THR A 212 -16.55 -9.58 15.77
N LEU A 213 -15.89 -10.49 15.04
CA LEU A 213 -16.01 -10.58 13.58
C LEU A 213 -17.43 -10.94 13.15
N ARG A 214 -18.09 -11.86 13.87
CA ARG A 214 -19.49 -12.27 13.62
C ARG A 214 -20.44 -11.08 13.81
N ASP A 215 -20.32 -10.36 14.91
CA ASP A 215 -21.16 -9.18 15.19
C ASP A 215 -20.98 -8.09 14.14
N GLY A 216 -19.73 -7.84 13.73
CA GLY A 216 -19.41 -6.90 12.66
C GLY A 216 -20.00 -7.33 11.31
N LEU A 217 -19.83 -8.61 10.96
CA LEU A 217 -20.37 -9.19 9.73
C LEU A 217 -21.91 -9.15 9.68
N GLU A 218 -22.57 -9.50 10.78
CA GLU A 218 -24.03 -9.43 10.92
C GLU A 218 -24.55 -7.99 10.82
N SER A 219 -23.83 -7.04 11.41
CA SER A 219 -24.14 -5.60 11.30
C SER A 219 -24.00 -5.09 9.85
N ALA A 220 -23.08 -5.67 9.08
CA ALA A 220 -22.92 -5.41 7.64
C ALA A 220 -23.90 -6.21 6.75
N GLY A 221 -24.73 -7.09 7.34
CA GLY A 221 -25.73 -7.91 6.65
C GLY A 221 -25.23 -9.23 6.08
N GLY A 222 -23.99 -9.61 6.37
CA GLY A 222 -23.42 -10.93 6.04
C GLY A 222 -23.54 -11.91 7.21
N ARG A 223 -23.03 -13.13 7.01
CA ARG A 223 -22.93 -14.15 8.07
C ARG A 223 -21.88 -15.20 7.73
N PHE A 224 -21.26 -15.80 8.74
CA PHE A 224 -20.46 -17.01 8.51
C PHE A 224 -21.34 -18.17 8.00
N ALA A 225 -20.71 -19.19 7.42
CA ALA A 225 -21.39 -20.42 7.07
C ALA A 225 -22.02 -21.07 8.32
N ASP A 226 -23.21 -21.66 8.15
CA ASP A 226 -23.82 -22.49 9.19
C ASP A 226 -22.91 -23.71 9.41
N GLY A 227 -22.29 -23.80 10.58
CA GLY A 227 -21.35 -24.87 10.91
C GLY A 227 -21.98 -26.25 10.69
N GLY A 228 -21.60 -26.90 9.61
CA GLY A 228 -21.95 -28.29 9.36
C GLY A 228 -21.13 -29.15 10.30
N THR A 229 -21.78 -29.88 11.21
CA THR A 229 -21.14 -30.95 11.97
C THR A 229 -20.32 -31.82 11.01
N ARG A 230 -19.00 -31.78 11.14
CA ARG A 230 -18.09 -32.65 10.39
C ARG A 230 -18.57 -34.11 10.59
N PRO A 231 -18.86 -34.88 9.52
CA PRO A 231 -19.29 -36.26 9.67
C PRO A 231 -18.21 -37.15 10.29
#